data_AF-A0A847Q398-F1
#
_entry.id   AF-A0A847Q398-F1
#
_cell.length_a   1.000
_cell.length_b   1.000
_cell.length_c   1.000
_cell.angle_alpha   90.00
_cell.angle_beta   90.00
_cell.angle_gamma   90.00
#
_symmetry.space_group_name_H-M   'P 1'
#
loop_
_entity.id
_entity.type
_entity.pdbx_description
1 polymer ?
#
loop_
_entity_poly.entity_id
_entity_poly.type
_entity_poly.pdbx_seq_one_letter_code
_entity_poly.pdbx_strand_id
1 'polypeptide(L)'
;MARCLRVLPALLAALSPMWSGCGGRLEDVARMRQCRSNMNTLATEQALYRATYGCWADSVDLLDGLAGRTEPLLCPSCSKGYEMSVDESGYTVECPSDNPHGAVVNGTPSWSEERPVSRGGSS
;
A
#
# COMPACT_ATOMS: atom_id res chain seq x y z
N MET A 1 4.78 55.32 -34.38
CA MET A 1 6.00 55.38 -33.55
C MET A 1 5.68 56.17 -32.29
N ALA A 2 5.59 55.52 -31.12
CA ALA A 2 5.61 56.16 -29.80
C ALA A 2 6.07 55.12 -28.78
N ARG A 3 7.19 55.40 -28.11
CA ARG A 3 7.81 54.59 -27.05
C ARG A 3 7.13 54.91 -25.72
N CYS A 4 7.01 53.94 -24.81
CA CYS A 4 7.14 54.23 -23.38
C CYS A 4 7.59 52.99 -22.59
N LEU A 5 8.86 53.00 -22.15
CA LEU A 5 9.41 52.13 -21.11
C LEU A 5 8.93 52.59 -19.72
N ARG A 6 8.59 51.65 -18.83
CA ARG A 6 8.81 51.63 -17.36
C ARG A 6 8.79 50.12 -16.96
N VAL A 7 9.86 49.42 -16.60
CA VAL A 7 10.84 49.51 -15.50
C VAL A 7 10.26 49.29 -14.09
N LEU A 8 10.38 48.02 -13.63
CA LEU A 8 10.78 47.52 -12.29
C LEU A 8 9.77 47.41 -11.13
N PRO A 9 10.06 46.59 -10.09
CA PRO A 9 9.35 45.36 -9.74
C PRO A 9 8.64 45.44 -8.38
N ALA A 10 7.81 44.46 -8.02
CA ALA A 10 7.35 44.30 -6.64
C ALA A 10 7.22 42.83 -6.26
N LEU A 11 8.22 42.39 -5.49
CA LEU A 11 8.16 41.29 -4.54
C LEU A 11 6.77 41.18 -3.89
N LEU A 12 6.09 40.05 -4.08
CA LEU A 12 5.20 39.54 -3.05
C LEU A 12 5.88 38.34 -2.42
N ALA A 13 6.26 38.58 -1.17
CA ALA A 13 6.98 37.70 -0.30
C ALA A 13 6.30 36.33 -0.18
N ALA A 14 7.17 35.33 -0.10
CA ALA A 14 6.89 33.99 0.38
C ALA A 14 5.98 34.00 1.61
N LEU A 15 4.72 33.61 1.42
CA LEU A 15 3.93 32.98 2.46
C LEU A 15 3.95 31.49 2.17
N SER A 16 5.09 30.86 2.44
CA SER A 16 5.10 29.41 2.63
C SER A 16 4.46 29.16 4.00
N PRO A 17 3.24 28.58 4.08
CA PRO A 17 2.77 28.10 5.36
C PRO A 17 3.76 27.03 5.83
N MET A 18 4.46 27.30 6.93
CA MET A 18 5.19 26.29 7.70
C MET A 18 4.17 25.27 8.22
N TRP A 19 3.79 24.32 7.38
CA TRP A 19 3.02 23.13 7.77
C TRP A 19 3.92 21.91 7.56
N SER A 20 5.00 21.83 8.33
CA SER A 20 5.99 20.74 8.20
C SER A 20 6.15 19.94 9.48
N GLY A 21 5.03 19.59 10.13
CA GLY A 21 5.06 18.84 11.39
C GLY A 21 4.46 17.43 11.36
N CYS A 22 3.55 17.11 10.43
CA CYS A 22 2.75 15.89 10.52
C CYS A 22 2.73 14.99 9.26
N GLY A 23 3.38 15.39 8.16
CA GLY A 23 3.31 14.67 6.88
C GLY A 23 3.85 13.24 6.95
N GLY A 24 5.04 13.04 7.51
CA GLY A 24 5.71 11.74 7.50
C GLY A 24 4.92 10.62 8.17
N ARG A 25 4.34 10.87 9.36
CA ARG A 25 3.56 9.85 10.08
C ARG A 25 2.29 9.43 9.32
N LEU A 26 1.63 10.36 8.64
CA LEU A 26 0.43 10.05 7.86
C LEU A 26 0.78 9.24 6.60
N GLU A 27 1.87 9.59 5.93
CA GLU A 27 2.36 8.84 4.78
C GLU A 27 2.76 7.42 5.17
N ASP A 28 3.42 7.23 6.31
CA ASP A 28 3.84 5.89 6.77
C ASP A 28 2.63 5.00 7.10
N VAL A 29 1.59 5.57 7.73
CA VAL A 29 0.33 4.86 7.95
C VAL A 29 -0.36 4.53 6.63
N ALA A 30 -0.34 5.43 5.65
CA ALA A 30 -0.90 5.17 4.32
C ALA A 30 -0.14 4.05 3.58
N ARG A 31 1.20 4.08 3.59
CA ARG A 31 2.05 3.03 3.02
C ARG A 31 1.77 1.67 3.68
N MET A 32 1.71 1.62 5.00
CA MET A 32 1.38 0.39 5.73
C MET A 32 0.00 -0.17 5.34
N ARG A 33 -1.03 0.70 5.29
CA ARG A 33 -2.39 0.29 4.91
C ARG A 33 -2.45 -0.22 3.47
N GLN A 34 -1.79 0.47 2.54
CA GLN A 34 -1.71 0.02 1.15
C GLN A 34 -0.98 -1.31 1.04
N CYS A 35 0.13 -1.49 1.79
CA CYS A 35 0.85 -2.76 1.82
C CYS A 35 -0.05 -3.93 2.26
N ARG A 36 -0.84 -3.73 3.32
CA ARG A 36 -1.81 -4.71 3.83
C ARG A 36 -2.95 -4.96 2.84
N SER A 37 -3.42 -3.92 2.16
CA SER A 37 -4.42 -4.05 1.09
C SER A 37 -3.93 -4.90 -0.07
N ASN A 38 -2.68 -4.70 -0.51
CA ASN A 38 -2.05 -5.50 -1.55
C ASN A 38 -1.95 -6.98 -1.14
N MET A 39 -1.52 -7.27 0.11
CA MET A 39 -1.47 -8.66 0.61
C MET A 39 -2.87 -9.31 0.67
N ASN A 40 -3.90 -8.57 1.09
CA ASN A 40 -5.29 -9.07 1.05
C ASN A 40 -5.78 -9.29 -0.38
N THR A 41 -5.31 -8.51 -1.35
CA THR A 41 -5.62 -8.69 -2.77
C THR A 41 -5.06 -10.02 -3.26
N LEU A 42 -3.76 -10.26 -3.02
CA LEU A 42 -3.10 -11.53 -3.35
C LEU A 42 -3.75 -12.74 -2.65
N ALA A 43 -4.16 -12.59 -1.39
CA ALA A 43 -4.87 -13.64 -0.65
C ALA A 43 -6.25 -13.96 -1.26
N THR A 44 -6.96 -12.94 -1.73
CA THR A 44 -8.22 -13.12 -2.47
C THR A 44 -7.99 -13.84 -3.79
N GLU A 45 -6.93 -13.47 -4.51
CA GLU A 45 -6.53 -14.10 -5.77
C GLU A 45 -6.12 -15.56 -5.55
N GLN A 46 -5.47 -15.91 -4.44
CA GLN A 46 -5.21 -17.31 -4.06
C GLN A 46 -6.51 -18.12 -3.89
N ALA A 47 -7.50 -17.56 -3.19
CA ALA A 47 -8.79 -18.22 -3.04
C ALA A 47 -9.49 -18.44 -4.39
N LEU A 48 -9.45 -17.44 -5.28
CA LEU A 48 -9.98 -17.55 -6.64
C LEU A 48 -9.23 -18.58 -7.48
N TYR A 49 -7.90 -18.59 -7.42
CA TYR A 49 -7.07 -19.55 -8.13
C TYR A 49 -7.39 -20.98 -7.67
N ARG A 50 -7.50 -21.19 -6.35
CA ARG A 50 -7.88 -22.49 -5.78
C ARG A 50 -9.26 -22.94 -6.18
N ALA A 51 -10.24 -22.04 -6.19
CA ALA A 51 -11.59 -22.34 -6.64
C ALA A 51 -11.63 -22.70 -8.13
N THR A 52 -10.76 -22.12 -8.95
CA THR A 52 -10.74 -22.30 -10.40
C THR A 52 -9.96 -23.55 -10.83
N TYR A 53 -8.78 -23.79 -10.23
CA TYR A 53 -7.83 -24.81 -10.67
C TYR A 53 -7.67 -25.99 -9.69
N GLY A 54 -8.25 -25.89 -8.49
CA GLY A 54 -8.19 -26.96 -7.48
C GLY A 54 -6.87 -27.06 -6.70
N CYS A 55 -5.87 -26.23 -7.01
CA CYS A 55 -4.60 -26.09 -6.29
C CYS A 55 -4.30 -24.63 -5.91
N TRP A 56 -3.37 -24.39 -5.00
CA TRP A 56 -2.89 -23.03 -4.71
C TRP A 56 -1.91 -22.56 -5.80
N ALA A 57 -1.86 -21.26 -6.09
CA ALA A 57 -0.87 -20.73 -7.04
C ALA A 57 0.51 -20.69 -6.38
N ASP A 58 1.54 -21.23 -7.02
CA ASP A 58 2.89 -21.33 -6.44
C ASP A 58 3.74 -20.06 -6.57
N SER A 59 3.25 -19.06 -7.31
CA SER A 59 3.96 -17.81 -7.61
C SER A 59 3.01 -16.63 -7.74
N VAL A 60 3.49 -15.44 -7.38
CA VAL A 60 2.73 -14.18 -7.53
C VAL A 60 2.45 -13.91 -9.00
N ASP A 61 3.35 -14.30 -9.90
CA ASP A 61 3.17 -14.14 -11.36
C ASP A 61 1.93 -14.86 -11.89
N LEU A 62 1.58 -16.04 -11.34
CA LEU A 62 0.33 -16.73 -11.69
C LEU A 62 -0.91 -15.96 -11.22
N LEU A 63 -0.83 -15.31 -10.07
CA LEU A 63 -1.91 -14.46 -9.55
C LEU A 63 -2.05 -13.18 -10.38
N ASP A 64 -0.93 -12.57 -10.77
CA ASP A 64 -0.93 -11.41 -11.68
C ASP A 64 -1.53 -11.78 -13.04
N GLY A 65 -1.19 -12.96 -13.56
CA GLY A 65 -1.80 -13.52 -14.76
C GLY A 65 -3.32 -13.75 -14.62
N LEU A 66 -3.76 -14.32 -13.50
CA LEU A 66 -5.18 -14.50 -13.19
C LEU A 66 -5.93 -13.16 -13.09
N ALA A 67 -5.32 -12.16 -12.47
CA ALA A 67 -5.88 -10.82 -12.29
C ALA A 67 -5.81 -9.95 -13.57
N GLY A 68 -5.10 -10.41 -14.62
CA GLY A 68 -4.86 -9.63 -15.83
C GLY A 68 -3.97 -8.40 -15.57
N ARG A 69 -3.11 -8.47 -14.54
CA ARG A 69 -2.29 -7.36 -14.08
C ARG A 69 -1.03 -7.25 -14.95
N THR A 70 -0.77 -6.05 -15.48
CA THR A 70 0.44 -5.77 -16.29
C THR A 70 1.65 -5.36 -15.46
N GLU A 71 1.42 -4.83 -14.26
CA GLU A 71 2.46 -4.34 -13.35
C GLU A 71 2.26 -4.99 -11.97
N PRO A 72 3.28 -5.67 -11.40
CA PRO A 72 3.11 -6.43 -10.18
C PRO A 72 2.76 -5.53 -8.98
N LEU A 73 2.07 -6.11 -8.00
CA LEU A 73 1.89 -5.43 -6.72
C LEU A 73 3.22 -5.37 -5.97
N LEU A 74 3.63 -4.15 -5.61
CA LEU A 74 4.85 -3.90 -4.86
C LEU A 74 4.53 -3.37 -3.46
N CYS A 75 5.39 -3.68 -2.49
CA CYS A 75 5.33 -3.06 -1.18
C CYS A 75 5.67 -1.56 -1.31
N PRO A 76 4.78 -0.64 -0.89
CA PRO A 76 4.98 0.80 -1.07
C PRO A 76 6.11 1.39 -0.21
N SER A 77 6.64 0.64 0.77
CA SER A 77 7.75 1.10 1.62
C SER A 77 9.13 0.67 1.12
N CYS A 78 9.24 -0.45 0.39
CA CYS A 78 10.53 -0.97 -0.10
C CYS A 78 10.58 -1.25 -1.61
N SER A 79 9.47 -1.08 -2.32
CA SER A 79 9.32 -1.31 -3.77
C SER A 79 9.67 -2.74 -4.24
N LYS A 80 9.67 -3.72 -3.33
CA LYS A 80 9.89 -5.14 -3.63
C LYS A 80 8.55 -5.87 -3.81
N GLY A 81 8.56 -6.93 -4.63
CA GLY A 81 7.43 -7.85 -4.77
C GLY A 81 7.21 -8.67 -3.51
N TYR A 82 5.96 -9.08 -3.28
CA TYR A 82 5.58 -9.86 -2.10
C TYR A 82 6.18 -11.26 -2.12
N GLU A 83 6.55 -11.75 -0.94
CA GLU A 83 7.06 -13.11 -0.77
C GLU A 83 5.87 -14.06 -0.60
N MET A 84 5.93 -15.20 -1.27
CA MET A 84 4.86 -16.19 -1.22
C MET A 84 5.42 -17.58 -1.04
N SER A 85 4.85 -18.32 -0.10
CA SER A 85 5.15 -19.73 0.13
C SER A 85 3.87 -20.55 0.07
N VAL A 86 3.95 -21.74 -0.52
CA VAL A 86 2.83 -22.64 -0.74
C VAL A 86 3.25 -24.07 -0.46
N ASP A 87 2.38 -24.79 0.23
CA ASP A 87 2.51 -26.22 0.47
C ASP A 87 1.14 -26.91 0.42
N GLU A 88 1.09 -28.19 0.81
CA GLU A 88 -0.16 -28.96 0.84
C GLU A 88 -1.18 -28.41 1.85
N SER A 89 -0.72 -27.74 2.91
CA SER A 89 -1.54 -27.20 3.98
C SER A 89 -2.11 -25.82 3.67
N GLY A 90 -1.54 -25.10 2.69
CA GLY A 90 -1.94 -23.72 2.47
C GLY A 90 -0.99 -22.84 1.69
N TYR A 91 -1.18 -21.54 1.89
CA TYR A 91 -0.32 -20.49 1.38
C TYR A 91 -0.07 -19.42 2.45
N THR A 92 1.04 -18.70 2.27
CA THR A 92 1.37 -17.50 3.02
C THR A 92 1.83 -16.40 2.06
N VAL A 93 1.34 -15.18 2.23
CA VAL A 93 1.79 -13.96 1.54
C VAL A 93 2.40 -12.99 2.55
N GLU A 94 3.64 -12.59 2.35
CA GLU A 94 4.44 -11.80 3.31
C GLU A 94 4.98 -10.50 2.71
N CYS A 95 5.02 -9.46 3.55
CA CYS A 95 5.64 -8.19 3.20
C CYS A 95 7.18 -8.32 3.18
N PRO A 96 7.86 -8.00 2.06
CA PRO A 96 9.30 -8.21 1.85
C PRO A 96 10.19 -7.12 2.48
N SER A 97 9.66 -6.37 3.45
CA SER A 97 10.37 -5.24 4.07
C SER A 97 11.10 -5.73 5.31
N ASP A 98 12.31 -5.21 5.55
CA ASP A 98 13.07 -5.47 6.78
C ASP A 98 12.32 -5.04 8.04
N ASN A 99 11.36 -4.11 7.91
CA ASN A 99 10.35 -3.80 8.91
C ASN A 99 8.96 -4.21 8.36
N PRO A 100 8.59 -5.50 8.45
CA PRO A 100 7.44 -6.04 7.71
C PRO A 100 6.11 -5.50 8.23
N HIS A 101 5.17 -5.18 7.32
CA HIS A 101 3.83 -4.70 7.68
C HIS A 101 2.83 -5.80 8.06
N GLY A 102 3.28 -7.06 8.02
CA GLY A 102 2.51 -8.25 8.34
C GLY A 102 2.58 -9.32 7.25
N ALA A 103 1.69 -10.29 7.38
CA ALA A 103 1.53 -11.45 6.52
C ALA A 103 0.06 -11.86 6.44
N VAL A 104 -0.33 -12.62 5.42
CA VAL A 104 -1.62 -13.32 5.35
C VAL A 104 -1.35 -14.80 5.20
N VAL A 105 -1.82 -15.60 6.17
CA VAL A 105 -1.69 -17.06 6.17
C VAL A 105 -3.07 -17.65 5.96
N ASN A 106 -3.28 -18.36 4.84
CA ASN A 106 -4.56 -18.97 4.50
C ASN A 106 -5.76 -18.02 4.63
N GLY A 107 -5.61 -16.79 4.12
CA GLY A 107 -6.64 -15.75 4.19
C GLY A 107 -6.76 -15.05 5.55
N THR A 108 -5.97 -15.44 6.54
CA THR A 108 -5.97 -14.81 7.87
C THR A 108 -4.84 -13.79 7.99
N PRO A 109 -5.12 -12.48 8.15
CA PRO A 109 -4.09 -11.47 8.33
C PRO A 109 -3.44 -11.55 9.71
N SER A 110 -2.14 -11.30 9.79
CA SER A 110 -1.38 -11.29 11.05
C SER A 110 -1.53 -9.99 11.86
N TRP A 111 -2.13 -8.95 11.26
CA TRP A 111 -2.38 -7.67 11.92
C TRP A 111 -3.79 -7.58 12.48
N SER A 112 -3.94 -6.88 13.60
CA SER A 112 -5.24 -6.51 14.14
C SER A 112 -5.83 -5.32 13.40
N GLU A 113 -7.15 -5.28 13.27
CA GLU A 113 -7.85 -4.04 12.93
C GLU A 113 -7.71 -3.08 14.10
N GLU A 114 -6.96 -2.01 13.90
CA GLU A 114 -6.88 -0.93 14.86
C GLU A 114 -8.25 -0.23 14.90
N ARG A 115 -9.12 -0.67 15.82
CA ARG A 115 -10.44 -0.05 16.02
C ARG A 115 -10.22 1.45 16.18
N PRO A 116 -10.89 2.32 15.40
CA PRO A 116 -10.82 3.74 15.66
C PRO A 116 -11.32 3.96 17.10
N VAL A 117 -10.47 4.57 17.94
CA VAL A 117 -10.86 5.00 19.28
C VAL A 117 -12.09 5.89 19.12
N SER A 118 -13.25 5.39 19.50
CA SER A 118 -14.49 6.16 19.56
C SER A 118 -14.25 7.31 20.53
N ARG A 119 -14.02 8.51 19.99
CA ARG A 119 -13.98 9.74 20.79
C ARG A 119 -15.36 9.91 21.45
N GLY A 120 -15.39 9.73 22.77
CA GLY A 120 -16.31 10.42 23.69
C GLY A 120 -17.80 10.13 23.52
N GLY A 121 -18.31 9.25 24.38
CA GLY A 121 -19.68 9.33 24.87
C GLY A 121 -19.63 9.56 26.39
N SER A 122 -19.36 10.79 26.81
CA SER A 122 -19.68 11.20 28.18
C SER A 122 -21.19 11.43 28.23
N SER A 123 -21.88 10.65 29.05
CA SER A 123 -23.24 10.92 29.52
C SER A 123 -23.23 10.69 31.03
#